data_AF-A0A4Q3W721-F1
#
_entry.id   AF-A0A4Q3W721-F1
#
_cell.length_a   1.000
_cell.length_b   1.000
_cell.length_c   1.000
_cell.angle_alpha   90.00
_cell.angle_beta   90.00
_cell.angle_gamma   90.00
#
_symmetry.space_group_name_H-M   'P 1'
#
loop_
_entity.id
_entity.type
_entity.pdbx_description
1 polymer ?
#
loop_
_entity_poly.entity_id
_entity_poly.type
_entity_poly.pdbx_seq_one_letter_code
_entity_poly.pdbx_strand_id
1 'polypeptide(L)'
;MPLSIVLSNLVKFGVQIILLLLIFLYYIIFKDYHPETNVYLLFFPVAILMMALLGLSSGLIISAMTTKYRDLSFLVTFGVQLMMYATPVIYPLSAVPERYKWIVAINPMTGIFEAMRYGLLGRGTFDVTILTYSAITTIVLLITGVLVFNKVEKNFVDTV
;
A
#
# COMPACT_ATOMS: atom_id res chain seq x y z
N MET A 1 9.90 -16.44 5.91
CA MET A 1 10.39 -15.12 6.41
C MET A 1 9.54 -13.93 5.95
N PRO A 2 9.13 -13.78 4.67
CA PRO A 2 8.43 -12.57 4.20
C PRO A 2 7.11 -12.28 4.91
N LEU A 3 6.33 -13.32 5.21
CA LEU A 3 5.05 -13.21 5.92
C LEU A 3 5.21 -12.60 7.32
N SER A 4 6.24 -12.99 8.06
CA SER A 4 6.53 -12.48 9.41
C SER A 4 6.87 -10.98 9.39
N ILE A 5 7.57 -10.52 8.35
CA ILE A 5 7.91 -9.09 8.17
C ILE A 5 6.65 -8.27 7.89
N VAL A 6 5.77 -8.76 7.01
CA VAL A 6 4.48 -8.11 6.73
C VAL A 6 3.63 -8.03 7.99
N LEU A 7 3.54 -9.11 8.77
CA LEU A 7 2.78 -9.14 10.01
C LEU A 7 3.34 -8.16 11.05
N SER A 8 4.66 -8.09 11.21
CA SER A 8 5.32 -7.12 12.10
C SER A 8 5.04 -5.68 11.68
N ASN A 9 5.07 -5.39 10.38
CA ASN A 9 4.75 -4.05 9.87
C ASN A 9 3.27 -3.70 10.03
N LEU A 10 2.35 -4.66 9.93
CA LEU A 10 0.94 -4.44 10.23
C LEU A 10 0.72 -4.08 11.71
N VAL A 11 1.47 -4.69 12.63
CA VAL A 11 1.41 -4.30 14.06
C VAL A 11 1.89 -2.86 14.25
N LYS A 12 3.02 -2.47 13.64
CA LYS A 12 3.51 -1.07 13.68
C LYS A 12 2.48 -0.10 13.11
N PHE A 13 1.86 -0.46 12.00
CA PHE A 13 0.80 0.32 11.39
C PHE A 13 -0.44 0.43 12.30
N GLY A 14 -0.79 -0.63 13.04
CA GLY A 14 -1.84 -0.57 14.06
C GLY A 14 -1.57 0.47 15.15
N VAL A 15 -0.32 0.57 15.63
CA VAL A 15 0.09 1.62 16.58
C VAL A 15 -0.07 3.02 15.96
N GLN A 16 0.28 3.18 14.68
CA GLN A 16 0.10 4.45 13.95
C GLN A 16 -1.39 4.81 13.77
N ILE A 17 -2.27 3.83 13.53
CA ILE A 17 -3.72 4.05 13.49
C ILE A 17 -4.23 4.51 14.86
N ILE A 18 -3.78 3.89 15.95
CA ILE A 18 -4.19 4.29 17.30
C ILE A 18 -3.82 5.76 17.54
N LEU A 19 -2.60 6.16 17.19
CA LEU A 19 -2.17 7.55 17.28
C LEU A 19 -3.04 8.49 16.43
N LEU A 20 -3.35 8.09 15.18
CA LEU A 20 -4.23 8.84 14.29
C LEU A 20 -5.62 9.03 14.91
N LEU A 21 -6.22 7.97 15.46
CA LEU A 21 -7.53 8.01 16.10
C LEU A 21 -7.53 8.91 17.34
N LEU A 22 -6.46 8.90 18.14
CA LEU A 22 -6.31 9.81 19.30
C LEU A 22 -6.28 11.28 18.87
N ILE A 23 -5.52 11.59 17.81
CA ILE A 23 -5.48 12.96 17.25
C ILE A 23 -6.86 13.34 16.70
N PHE A 24 -7.52 12.42 15.99
CA PHE A 24 -8.85 12.65 15.45
C PHE A 24 -9.88 12.93 16.56
N LEU A 25 -9.84 12.15 17.64
CA LEU A 25 -10.68 12.33 18.82
C LEU A 25 -10.41 13.68 19.50
N TYR A 26 -9.14 14.08 19.61
CA TYR A 26 -8.77 15.40 20.13
C TYR A 26 -9.38 16.54 19.29
N TYR A 27 -9.33 16.46 17.96
CA TYR A 27 -9.93 17.47 17.08
C TYR A 27 -11.46 17.50 17.16
N ILE A 28 -12.11 16.34 17.32
CA ILE A 28 -13.57 16.29 17.50
C ILE A 28 -13.99 16.95 18.82
N ILE A 29 -13.28 16.67 19.92
CA ILE A 29 -13.65 17.14 21.27
C ILE A 29 -13.27 18.62 21.49
N PHE A 30 -12.09 19.05 21.02
CA PHE A 30 -11.54 20.38 21.36
C PHE A 30 -11.63 21.43 20.25
N LYS A 31 -12.00 21.03 19.02
CA LYS A 31 -11.99 21.93 17.85
C LYS A 31 -13.32 21.97 17.08
N ASP A 32 -14.40 21.39 17.61
CA ASP A 32 -15.71 21.27 16.93
C ASP A 32 -15.60 20.77 15.48
N TYR A 33 -14.63 19.87 15.23
CA TYR A 33 -14.51 19.25 13.92
C TYR A 33 -15.51 18.12 13.81
N HIS A 34 -16.54 18.30 12.98
CA HIS A 34 -17.46 17.24 12.61
C HIS A 34 -16.94 16.56 11.34
N PRO A 35 -16.44 15.31 11.42
CA PRO A 35 -16.11 14.56 10.22
C PRO A 35 -17.39 14.35 9.44
N GLU A 36 -17.36 14.60 8.12
CA GLU A 36 -18.42 14.10 7.26
C GLU A 36 -18.38 12.58 7.32
N THR A 37 -19.26 11.97 8.12
CA THR A 37 -19.36 10.51 8.28
C THR A 37 -19.70 9.92 6.93
N ASN A 38 -18.67 9.46 6.22
CA ASN A 38 -18.81 8.93 4.88
C ASN A 38 -18.84 7.40 4.94
N VAL A 39 -19.75 6.77 4.19
CA VAL A 39 -19.93 5.30 4.16
C VAL A 39 -18.63 4.59 3.75
N TYR A 40 -17.75 5.28 3.02
CA TYR A 40 -16.44 4.78 2.59
C TYR A 40 -15.43 4.59 3.74
N LEU A 41 -15.73 5.02 4.98
CA LEU A 41 -14.93 4.66 6.15
C LEU A 41 -14.90 3.13 6.35
N LEU A 42 -15.97 2.42 5.96
CA LEU A 42 -16.01 0.96 5.99
C LEU A 42 -15.04 0.31 4.99
N PHE A 43 -14.57 1.07 3.99
CA PHE A 43 -13.60 0.61 3.01
C PHE A 43 -12.16 0.60 3.55
N PHE A 44 -11.93 1.23 4.71
CA PHE A 44 -10.62 1.32 5.35
C PHE A 44 -9.96 -0.05 5.63
N PRO A 45 -10.63 -1.04 6.26
CA PRO A 45 -10.05 -2.38 6.44
C PRO A 45 -9.73 -3.09 5.11
N VAL A 46 -10.53 -2.88 4.08
CA VAL A 46 -10.29 -3.46 2.74
C VAL A 46 -9.03 -2.84 2.13
N ALA A 47 -8.86 -1.52 2.24
CA ALA A 47 -7.67 -0.82 1.75
C ALA A 47 -6.39 -1.29 2.46
N ILE A 48 -6.44 -1.52 3.78
CA ILE A 48 -5.32 -2.08 4.54
C ILE A 48 -4.97 -3.48 4.05
N LEU A 49 -5.97 -4.33 3.82
CA LEU A 49 -5.77 -5.68 3.31
C LEU A 49 -5.13 -5.65 1.92
N MET A 50 -5.60 -4.78 1.02
CA MET A 50 -5.01 -4.62 -0.31
C MET A 50 -3.56 -4.15 -0.24
N MET A 51 -3.26 -3.19 0.65
CA MET A 51 -1.90 -2.71 0.87
C MET A 51 -0.98 -3.82 1.40
N ALA A 52 -1.47 -4.62 2.34
CA ALA A 52 -0.75 -5.77 2.89
C ALA A 52 -0.46 -6.81 1.81
N LEU A 53 -1.43 -7.13 0.95
CA LEU A 53 -1.27 -8.08 -0.16
C LEU A 53 -0.32 -7.56 -1.23
N LEU A 54 -0.35 -6.27 -1.54
CA LEU A 54 0.56 -5.64 -2.50
C LEU A 54 2.00 -5.60 -1.96
N GLY A 55 2.17 -5.30 -0.67
CA GLY A 55 3.47 -5.36 0.00
C GLY A 55 4.01 -6.79 0.10
N LEU A 56 3.13 -7.77 0.38
CA LEU A 56 3.50 -9.18 0.45
C LEU A 56 3.91 -9.72 -0.92
N SER A 57 3.12 -9.46 -1.96
CA SER A 57 3.39 -9.92 -3.33
C SER A 57 4.71 -9.38 -3.88
N SER A 58 4.94 -8.07 -3.76
CA SER A 58 6.22 -7.44 -4.13
C SER A 58 7.38 -7.96 -3.28
N GLY A 59 7.17 -8.12 -1.96
CA GLY A 59 8.15 -8.69 -1.04
C GLY A 59 8.54 -10.13 -1.37
N LEU A 60 7.60 -10.97 -1.82
CA LEU A 60 7.88 -12.34 -2.28
C LEU A 60 8.78 -12.36 -3.51
N ILE A 61 8.46 -11.52 -4.51
CA ILE A 61 9.27 -11.40 -5.74
C ILE A 61 10.68 -10.92 -5.39
N ILE A 62 10.79 -9.85 -4.62
CA ILE A 62 12.09 -9.27 -4.22
C ILE A 62 12.88 -10.30 -3.40
N SER A 63 12.26 -10.95 -2.42
CA SER A 63 12.91 -11.98 -1.60
C SER A 63 13.48 -13.09 -2.47
N ALA A 64 12.73 -13.55 -3.47
CA ALA A 64 13.16 -14.58 -4.41
C ALA A 64 14.30 -14.13 -5.34
N MET A 65 14.41 -12.83 -5.63
CA MET A 65 15.51 -12.27 -6.42
C MET A 65 16.77 -12.01 -5.57
N THR A 66 16.60 -11.59 -4.31
CA THR A 66 17.72 -11.28 -3.40
C THR A 66 18.52 -12.52 -3.01
N THR A 67 17.94 -13.73 -3.11
CA THR A 67 18.69 -14.98 -2.90
C THR A 67 19.78 -15.18 -3.95
N LYS A 68 19.59 -14.65 -5.17
CA LYS A 68 20.56 -14.71 -6.26
C LYS A 68 21.41 -13.43 -6.37
N TYR A 69 20.84 -12.27 -6.05
CA TYR A 69 21.51 -10.97 -6.18
C TYR A 69 21.39 -10.16 -4.89
N ARG A 70 22.41 -10.21 -4.04
CA ARG A 70 22.39 -9.57 -2.72
C ARG A 70 22.24 -8.05 -2.77
N ASP A 71 22.76 -7.42 -3.83
CA ASP A 71 22.77 -5.96 -4.00
C ASP A 71 21.38 -5.38 -4.34
N LEU A 72 20.43 -6.22 -4.79
CA LEU A 72 19.05 -5.79 -5.02
C LEU A 72 18.39 -5.25 -3.75
N SER A 73 18.80 -5.71 -2.57
CA SER A 73 18.24 -5.23 -1.30
C SER A 73 18.47 -3.71 -1.10
N PHE A 74 19.66 -3.22 -1.44
CA PHE A 74 19.97 -1.79 -1.35
C PHE A 74 19.18 -0.98 -2.37
N LEU A 75 19.10 -1.47 -3.60
CA LEU A 75 18.35 -0.81 -4.69
C LEU A 75 16.86 -0.72 -4.36
N VAL A 76 16.27 -1.81 -3.84
CA VAL A 76 14.86 -1.84 -3.44
C VAL A 76 14.60 -0.87 -2.29
N THR A 77 15.48 -0.81 -1.29
CA THR A 77 15.32 0.10 -0.15
C THR A 77 15.26 1.56 -0.62
N PHE A 78 16.17 1.96 -1.51
CA PHE A 78 16.16 3.29 -2.12
C PHE A 78 14.92 3.51 -3.01
N GLY A 79 14.57 2.51 -3.83
CA GLY A 79 13.41 2.58 -4.72
C GLY A 79 12.08 2.76 -3.99
N VAL A 80 11.89 2.09 -2.85
CA VAL A 80 10.69 2.23 -2.00
C VAL A 80 10.59 3.64 -1.42
N GLN A 81 11.72 4.23 -0.99
CA GLN A 81 11.73 5.63 -0.53
C GLN A 81 11.31 6.59 -1.64
N LEU A 82 11.79 6.37 -2.86
CA LEU A 82 11.45 7.19 -4.02
C LEU A 82 9.97 7.00 -4.42
N MET A 83 9.45 5.77 -4.34
CA MET A 83 8.05 5.45 -4.58
C MET A 83 7.08 6.22 -3.67
N MET A 84 7.48 6.50 -2.43
CA MET A 84 6.65 7.30 -1.50
C MET A 84 6.32 8.68 -2.07
N TYR A 85 7.27 9.32 -2.77
CA TYR A 85 7.06 10.62 -3.42
C TYR A 85 6.29 10.53 -4.73
N ALA A 86 6.42 9.41 -5.45
CA ALA A 86 5.70 9.15 -6.69
C ALA A 86 4.22 8.77 -6.48
N THR A 87 3.84 8.45 -5.24
CA THR A 87 2.49 8.02 -4.86
C THR A 87 1.76 9.18 -4.16
N PRO A 88 0.42 9.31 -4.27
CA PRO A 88 -0.35 10.37 -3.61
C PRO A 88 -0.51 10.15 -2.08
N VAL A 89 0.59 9.80 -1.42
CA VAL A 89 0.67 9.69 0.04
C VAL A 89 0.71 11.10 0.65
N ILE A 90 1.56 11.98 0.10
CA ILE A 90 1.79 13.32 0.65
C ILE A 90 0.76 14.32 0.10
N TYR A 91 0.34 14.17 -1.17
CA TYR A 91 -0.57 15.07 -1.86
C TYR A 91 -1.79 14.33 -2.42
N PRO A 92 -2.98 14.97 -2.51
CA PRO A 92 -4.13 14.37 -3.15
C PRO A 92 -3.97 14.37 -4.69
N LEU A 93 -4.60 13.41 -5.36
CA LEU A 93 -4.58 13.30 -6.83
C LEU A 93 -5.14 14.56 -7.52
N SER A 94 -6.06 15.27 -6.86
CA SER A 94 -6.63 16.52 -7.34
C SER A 94 -5.61 17.67 -7.44
N ALA A 95 -4.53 17.64 -6.67
CA ALA A 95 -3.47 18.65 -6.70
C ALA A 95 -2.43 18.41 -7.83
N VAL A 96 -2.49 17.25 -8.49
CA VAL A 96 -1.55 16.89 -9.56
C VAL A 96 -1.96 17.58 -10.86
N PRO A 97 -1.03 18.21 -11.62
CA PRO A 97 -1.32 18.76 -12.94
C PRO A 97 -1.87 17.69 -13.88
N GLU A 98 -2.87 18.01 -14.72
CA GLU A 98 -3.55 17.04 -15.58
C GLU A 98 -2.61 16.21 -16.46
N ARG A 99 -1.53 16.82 -16.96
CA ARG A 99 -0.51 16.14 -17.77
C ARG A 99 0.19 14.97 -17.06
N TYR A 100 0.24 14.97 -15.72
CA TYR A 100 0.91 13.93 -14.92
C TYR A 100 -0.05 13.02 -14.16
N LYS A 101 -1.37 13.33 -14.16
CA LYS A 101 -2.38 12.51 -13.46
C LYS A 101 -2.37 11.05 -13.92
N TRP A 102 -2.15 10.79 -15.20
CA TRP A 102 -2.11 9.42 -15.74
C TRP A 102 -0.94 8.59 -15.18
N ILE A 103 0.24 9.20 -14.97
CA ILE A 103 1.41 8.51 -14.40
C ILE A 103 1.10 8.08 -12.96
N VAL A 104 0.51 8.99 -12.20
CA VAL A 104 0.14 8.73 -10.81
C VAL A 104 -1.00 7.71 -10.75
N ALA A 105 -1.99 7.77 -11.66
CA ALA A 105 -3.11 6.84 -11.71
C ALA A 105 -2.71 5.40 -12.08
N ILE A 106 -1.62 5.20 -12.84
CA ILE A 106 -1.08 3.87 -13.19
C ILE A 106 -0.48 3.15 -11.98
N ASN A 107 -0.09 3.88 -10.92
CA ASN A 107 0.47 3.26 -9.74
C ASN A 107 -0.64 2.54 -8.95
N PRO A 108 -0.55 1.21 -8.72
CA PRO A 108 -1.57 0.45 -8.00
C PRO A 108 -1.74 0.89 -6.54
N MET A 109 -0.78 1.62 -5.97
CA MET A 109 -0.92 2.19 -4.63
C MET A 109 -1.86 3.42 -4.61
N THR A 110 -2.03 4.12 -5.74
CA THR A 110 -2.82 5.36 -5.83
C THR A 110 -4.28 5.15 -5.47
N GLY A 111 -4.94 4.14 -6.05
CA GLY A 111 -6.35 3.86 -5.76
C GLY A 111 -6.60 3.53 -4.28
N ILE A 112 -5.64 2.85 -3.64
CA ILE A 112 -5.71 2.49 -2.21
C ILE A 112 -5.61 3.75 -1.33
N PHE A 113 -4.62 4.61 -1.58
CA PHE A 113 -4.41 5.82 -0.78
C PHE A 113 -5.50 6.87 -0.97
N GLU A 114 -6.01 7.06 -2.20
CA GLU A 114 -7.14 7.97 -2.44
C GLU A 114 -8.42 7.48 -1.76
N ALA A 115 -8.71 6.17 -1.80
CA ALA A 115 -9.84 5.60 -1.09
C ALA A 115 -9.73 5.77 0.43
N MET A 116 -8.54 5.56 1.01
CA MET A 116 -8.29 5.80 2.43
C MET A 116 -8.43 7.29 2.80
N ARG A 117 -7.91 8.19 1.96
CA ARG A 117 -7.99 9.64 2.17
C ARG A 117 -9.43 10.12 2.13
N TYR A 118 -10.19 9.70 1.12
CA TYR A 118 -11.59 10.03 0.97
C TYR A 118 -12.45 9.48 2.13
N GLY A 119 -12.18 8.24 2.55
CA GLY A 119 -12.88 7.62 3.68
C GLY A 119 -12.61 8.27 5.04
N LEU A 120 -11.37 8.71 5.31
CA LEU A 120 -10.99 9.32 6.60
C LEU A 120 -11.24 10.82 6.69
N LEU A 121 -10.94 11.57 5.64
CA LEU A 121 -10.95 13.04 5.65
C LEU A 121 -12.15 13.64 4.90
N GLY A 122 -12.96 12.81 4.22
CA GLY A 122 -14.02 13.30 3.33
C GLY A 122 -13.50 14.09 2.12
N ARG A 123 -12.17 14.16 1.95
CA ARG A 123 -11.49 14.94 0.91
C ARG A 123 -10.66 14.02 0.04
N GLY A 124 -10.95 14.00 -1.25
CA GLY A 124 -10.29 13.15 -2.25
C GLY A 124 -11.25 12.79 -3.38
N THR A 125 -10.77 12.04 -4.36
CA THR A 125 -11.61 11.51 -5.44
C THR A 125 -11.74 10.00 -5.29
N PHE A 126 -12.95 9.51 -5.01
CA PHE A 126 -13.22 8.08 -5.06
C PHE A 126 -13.49 7.65 -6.50
N ASP A 127 -12.43 7.22 -7.18
CA ASP A 127 -12.53 6.65 -8.52
C ASP A 127 -12.52 5.12 -8.45
N VAL A 128 -13.68 4.52 -8.73
CA VAL A 128 -13.86 3.07 -8.75
C VAL A 128 -12.95 2.42 -9.80
N THR A 129 -12.69 3.07 -10.93
CA THR A 129 -11.86 2.53 -12.00
C THR A 129 -10.41 2.37 -11.55
N ILE A 130 -9.84 3.40 -10.90
CA ILE A 130 -8.47 3.35 -10.37
C ILE A 130 -8.38 2.29 -9.27
N LEU A 131 -9.39 2.19 -8.42
CA LEU A 131 -9.43 1.21 -7.34
C LEU A 131 -9.54 -0.24 -7.85
N THR A 132 -10.40 -0.50 -8.84
CA THR A 132 -10.51 -1.83 -9.46
C THR A 132 -9.21 -2.21 -10.19
N TYR A 133 -8.57 -1.27 -10.88
CA TYR A 133 -7.26 -1.48 -11.49
C TYR A 133 -6.19 -1.85 -10.44
N SER A 134 -6.14 -1.12 -9.31
CA SER A 134 -5.29 -1.45 -8.17
C SER A 134 -5.55 -2.87 -7.63
N ALA A 135 -6.81 -3.27 -7.53
CA ALA A 135 -7.20 -4.60 -7.04
C ALA A 135 -6.74 -5.72 -7.98
N ILE A 136 -7.02 -5.58 -9.28
CA ILE A 136 -6.61 -6.56 -10.29
C ILE A 136 -5.09 -6.70 -10.29
N THR A 137 -4.36 -5.58 -10.29
CA THR A 137 -2.89 -5.57 -10.28
C THR A 137 -2.33 -6.24 -9.03
N THR A 138 -2.94 -6.01 -7.86
CA THR A 138 -2.54 -6.66 -6.60
C THR A 138 -2.71 -8.18 -6.69
N ILE A 139 -3.83 -8.66 -7.23
CA ILE A 139 -4.09 -10.11 -7.38
C ILE A 139 -3.09 -10.73 -8.36
N VAL A 140 -2.84 -10.10 -9.50
CA VAL A 140 -1.87 -10.58 -10.50
C VAL A 140 -0.46 -10.64 -9.92
N LEU A 141 -0.04 -9.61 -9.18
CA LEU A 141 1.26 -9.60 -8.51
C LEU A 141 1.34 -10.67 -7.42
N LEU A 142 0.26 -10.91 -6.68
CA LEU A 142 0.22 -11.94 -5.65
C LEU A 142 0.41 -13.34 -6.24
N ILE A 143 -0.35 -13.67 -7.29
CA ILE A 143 -0.21 -14.96 -7.99
C ILE A 143 1.23 -15.10 -8.51
N THR A 144 1.73 -14.07 -9.21
CA THR A 144 3.09 -14.09 -9.76
C THR A 144 4.16 -14.23 -8.68
N GLY A 145 4.03 -13.50 -7.58
CA GLY A 145 4.97 -13.53 -6.45
C GLY A 145 5.00 -14.89 -5.76
N VAL A 146 3.83 -15.52 -5.55
CA VAL A 146 3.76 -16.87 -5.00
C VAL A 146 4.39 -17.90 -5.95
N LEU A 147 4.12 -17.82 -7.25
CA LEU A 147 4.69 -18.74 -8.24
C LEU A 147 6.22 -18.62 -8.32
N VAL A 148 6.75 -17.39 -8.36
CA VAL A 148 8.19 -17.12 -8.40
C VAL A 148 8.86 -17.60 -7.10
N PHE A 149 8.27 -17.28 -5.95
CA PHE A 149 8.81 -17.69 -4.65
C PHE A 149 8.87 -19.22 -4.51
N ASN A 150 7.77 -19.92 -4.83
CA ASN A 150 7.73 -21.39 -4.78
C ASN A 150 8.75 -22.04 -5.72
N LYS A 151 9.00 -21.45 -6.90
CA LYS A 151 9.99 -21.97 -7.85
C LYS A 151 11.41 -21.80 -7.33
N VAL A 152 11.72 -20.68 -6.70
CA VAL A 152 13.04 -20.43 -6.11
C VAL A 152 13.24 -21.30 -4.88
N GLU A 153 12.25 -21.45 -4.01
CA GLU A 153 12.32 -22.29 -2.82
C GLU A 153 12.61 -23.76 -3.16
N LYS A 154 11.95 -24.32 -4.19
CA LYS A 154 12.24 -25.68 -4.67
C LYS A 154 13.67 -25.88 -5.15
N ASN A 155 14.22 -24.91 -5.89
CA ASN A 155 15.60 -25.00 -6.38
C ASN A 155 16.64 -24.89 -5.26
N PHE A 156 16.33 -24.15 -4.18
CA PHE A 156 17.24 -24.03 -3.04
C PHE A 156 17.28 -25.30 -2.19
N VAL A 157 16.14 -25.97 -2.01
CA VAL A 157 16.07 -27.24 -1.26
C VAL A 157 16.84 -28.37 -1.96
N ASP A 158 16.96 -28.34 -3.28
CA ASP A 158 17.68 -29.36 -4.07
C ASP A 158 19.22 -29.13 -4.11
N THR A 159 19.71 -28.01 -3.58
CA THR A 159 21.14 -27.65 -3.57
C THR A 159 21.82 -27.74 -2.20
N VAL A 160 21.12 -28.22 -1.17
CA VAL A 160 21.65 -28.40 0.19
C VAL A 160 21.78 -29.88 0.53
#